data_AF-A0A7X7FZC3-F1
#
_entry.id   AF-A0A7X7FZC3-F1
#
_cell.length_a   1.000
_cell.length_b   1.000
_cell.length_c   1.000
_cell.angle_alpha   90.00
_cell.angle_beta   90.00
_cell.angle_gamma   90.00
#
_symmetry.space_group_name_H-M   'P 1'
#
loop_
_entity.id
_entity.type
_entity.pdbx_description
1 polymer ?
#
loop_
_entity_poly.entity_id
_entity_poly.type
_entity_poly.pdbx_seq_one_letter_code
_entity_poly.pdbx_strand_id
1 'polypeptide(L)'
;MAKRVICTMILGFLLGGCVFLAEEPSAKVPSASDLYQRATQAYQARQYPRARDLFHEYIGQYPESPLYPVGLYYLAHSYQMLGDEDEAVVLYSRLVDAYGDKDFWGGQALQRIAQIKGQQ
;
A
#
# COMPACT_ATOMS: atom_id res chain seq x y z
N MET A 1 -46.68 -0.72 1.42
CA MET A 1 -47.52 -1.44 0.43
C MET A 1 -46.70 -1.57 -0.85
N ALA A 2 -46.47 -2.68 -1.50
CA ALA A 2 -46.94 -4.04 -1.34
C ALA A 2 -45.81 -4.99 -1.80
N LYS A 3 -45.64 -6.07 -1.03
CA LYS A 3 -44.79 -7.21 -1.33
C LYS A 3 -45.18 -7.83 -2.68
N ARG A 4 -44.20 -8.14 -3.53
CA ARG A 4 -44.30 -9.22 -4.54
C ARG A 4 -42.96 -9.94 -4.68
N VAL A 5 -42.61 -10.68 -3.64
CA VAL A 5 -41.67 -11.80 -3.74
C VAL A 5 -42.42 -12.91 -4.47
N ILE A 6 -42.19 -13.03 -5.76
CA ILE A 6 -42.71 -14.15 -6.56
C ILE A 6 -41.80 -15.35 -6.24
N CYS A 7 -42.17 -16.02 -5.17
CA CYS A 7 -41.65 -17.30 -4.74
C CYS A 7 -42.24 -18.37 -5.67
N THR A 8 -41.68 -18.54 -6.87
CA THR A 8 -41.98 -19.69 -7.71
C THR A 8 -41.26 -20.90 -7.14
N MET A 9 -42.09 -21.83 -6.68
CA MET A 9 -41.79 -23.06 -6.00
C MET A 9 -40.92 -24.03 -6.81
N ILE A 10 -39.95 -24.63 -6.10
CA ILE A 10 -39.77 -26.08 -5.95
C ILE A 10 -39.66 -26.88 -7.27
N LEU A 11 -38.42 -27.19 -7.69
CA LEU A 11 -37.93 -28.57 -7.85
C LEU A 11 -36.43 -28.52 -8.20
N GLY A 12 -35.57 -28.91 -7.26
CA GLY A 12 -34.11 -28.87 -7.46
C GLY A 12 -33.35 -29.24 -6.21
N PHE A 13 -33.79 -30.32 -5.55
CA PHE A 13 -32.97 -31.01 -4.57
C PHE A 13 -31.80 -31.63 -5.34
N LEU A 14 -30.57 -31.18 -5.05
CA LEU A 14 -29.32 -31.96 -5.03
C LEU A 14 -28.13 -31.02 -5.26
N LEU A 15 -27.19 -31.07 -4.29
CA LEU A 15 -25.83 -30.53 -4.31
C LEU A 15 -25.67 -29.06 -3.88
N GLY A 16 -25.21 -28.91 -2.63
CA GLY A 16 -24.00 -28.14 -2.31
C GLY A 16 -24.04 -26.63 -2.51
N GLY A 17 -24.17 -25.91 -1.39
CA GLY A 17 -23.58 -24.59 -1.22
C GLY A 17 -24.24 -23.47 -2.02
N CYS A 18 -25.23 -22.81 -1.42
CA CYS A 18 -25.49 -21.41 -1.77
C CYS A 18 -24.35 -20.56 -1.19
N VAL A 19 -23.18 -20.58 -1.84
CA VAL A 19 -22.25 -19.47 -1.80
C VAL A 19 -22.99 -18.33 -2.46
N PHE A 20 -23.62 -17.50 -1.63
CA PHE A 20 -24.13 -16.20 -2.02
C PHE A 20 -22.91 -15.41 -2.51
N LEU A 21 -22.71 -15.42 -3.83
CA LEU A 21 -21.79 -14.52 -4.50
C LEU A 21 -22.41 -13.12 -4.36
N ALA A 22 -22.07 -12.46 -3.25
CA ALA A 22 -22.04 -11.01 -3.23
C ALA A 22 -21.04 -10.61 -4.32
N GLU A 23 -21.56 -10.21 -5.48
CA GLU A 23 -20.77 -9.46 -6.44
C GLU A 23 -20.54 -8.09 -5.80
N GLU A 24 -19.52 -8.04 -4.95
CA GLU A 24 -18.96 -6.81 -4.42
C GLU A 24 -18.69 -5.90 -5.63
N PRO A 25 -19.01 -4.60 -5.55
CA PRO A 25 -18.83 -3.67 -6.66
C PRO A 25 -17.42 -3.89 -7.21
N SER A 26 -17.31 -4.05 -8.53
CA SER A 26 -16.06 -4.19 -9.29
C SER A 26 -15.16 -2.97 -9.04
N ALA A 27 -14.59 -2.89 -7.84
CA ALA A 27 -13.62 -1.92 -7.42
C ALA A 27 -12.35 -2.33 -8.15
N LYS A 28 -12.19 -1.80 -9.36
CA LYS A 28 -11.04 -2.00 -10.22
C LYS A 28 -9.79 -1.77 -9.35
N VAL A 29 -9.05 -2.84 -9.05
CA VAL A 29 -7.79 -2.75 -8.30
C VAL A 29 -6.95 -1.70 -9.03
N PRO A 30 -6.57 -0.60 -8.36
CA PRO A 30 -5.86 0.49 -9.02
C PRO A 30 -4.54 -0.07 -9.53
N SER A 31 -4.19 0.16 -10.80
CA SER A 31 -2.94 -0.38 -11.34
C SER A 31 -1.73 0.12 -10.54
N ALA A 32 -0.63 -0.63 -10.58
CA ALA A 32 0.61 -0.22 -9.90
C ALA A 32 1.02 1.23 -10.25
N SER A 33 0.91 1.61 -11.53
CA SER A 33 1.19 2.97 -11.97
C SER A 33 0.21 3.99 -11.38
N ASP A 34 -1.09 3.70 -11.35
CA ASP A 34 -2.10 4.62 -10.82
C ASP A 34 -1.93 4.85 -9.33
N LEU A 35 -1.68 3.78 -8.57
CA LEU A 35 -1.52 3.84 -7.12
C LEU A 35 -0.24 4.62 -6.74
N TYR A 36 0.86 4.36 -7.45
CA TYR A 36 2.11 5.11 -7.28
C TYR A 36 1.94 6.60 -7.63
N GLN A 37 1.24 6.92 -8.72
CA GLN A 37 0.96 8.31 -9.10
C GLN A 37 0.13 9.03 -8.04
N ARG A 38 -0.91 8.39 -7.49
CA ARG A 38 -1.72 8.97 -6.41
C ARG A 38 -0.89 9.19 -5.14
N ALA A 39 -0.03 8.22 -4.78
CA ALA A 39 0.84 8.31 -3.62
C ALA A 39 1.84 9.49 -3.75
N THR A 40 2.48 9.61 -4.91
CA THR A 40 3.42 10.70 -5.20
C THR A 40 2.73 12.07 -5.26
N GLN A 41 1.51 12.15 -5.81
CA GLN A 41 0.72 13.39 -5.76
C GLN A 41 0.40 13.80 -4.33
N ALA A 42 -0.04 12.87 -3.48
CA ALA A 42 -0.30 13.14 -2.07
C ALA A 42 0.97 13.60 -1.34
N TYR A 43 2.10 12.96 -1.63
CA TYR A 43 3.41 13.34 -1.09
C TYR A 43 3.83 14.76 -1.51
N GLN A 44 3.69 15.10 -2.79
CA GLN A 44 3.98 16.44 -3.32
C GLN A 44 3.07 17.51 -2.72
N ALA A 45 1.81 17.16 -2.46
CA ALA A 45 0.86 18.00 -1.75
C ALA A 45 1.13 18.09 -0.23
N ARG A 46 2.23 17.49 0.27
CA ARG A 46 2.60 17.38 1.69
C ARG A 46 1.54 16.70 2.56
N GLN A 47 0.65 15.93 1.94
CA GLN A 47 -0.34 15.11 2.63
C GLN A 47 0.33 13.80 3.07
N TYR A 48 1.35 13.90 3.92
CA TYR A 48 2.16 12.76 4.36
C TYR A 48 1.36 11.60 4.96
N PRO A 49 0.27 11.80 5.73
CA PRO A 49 -0.56 10.69 6.21
C PRO A 49 -1.18 9.90 5.05
N ARG A 50 -1.71 10.61 4.06
CA ARG A 50 -2.31 10.01 2.87
C ARG A 50 -1.26 9.35 1.99
N ALA A 51 -0.11 9.98 1.84
CA ALA A 51 1.00 9.43 1.07
C ALA A 51 1.50 8.12 1.70
N ARG A 52 1.67 8.10 3.03
CA ARG A 52 2.00 6.88 3.79
C ARG A 52 1.00 5.77 3.48
N ASP A 53 -0.29 6.02 3.60
CA ASP A 53 -1.30 4.98 3.39
C ASP A 53 -1.26 4.43 1.95
N LEU A 54 -1.14 5.31 0.95
CA LEU A 54 -1.07 4.92 -0.46
C LEU A 54 0.23 4.19 -0.81
N PHE A 55 1.38 4.61 -0.27
CA PHE A 55 2.64 3.89 -0.48
C PHE A 55 2.68 2.56 0.26
N HIS A 56 2.07 2.48 1.45
CA HIS A 56 1.93 1.22 2.17
C HIS A 56 1.07 0.22 1.38
N GLU A 57 -0.06 0.68 0.83
CA GLU A 57 -0.88 -0.11 -0.09
C GLU A 57 -0.07 -0.54 -1.32
N TYR A 58 0.71 0.38 -1.89
CA TYR A 58 1.54 0.12 -3.07
C TYR A 58 2.54 -1.01 -2.85
N ILE A 59 3.33 -0.95 -1.78
CA ILE A 59 4.34 -1.99 -1.51
C ILE A 59 3.70 -3.32 -1.09
N GLY A 60 2.48 -3.30 -0.55
CA GLY A 60 1.73 -4.50 -0.20
C GLY A 60 1.12 -5.21 -1.40
N GLN A 61 0.57 -4.44 -2.35
CA GLN A 61 -0.06 -4.98 -3.56
C GLN A 61 0.94 -5.29 -4.67
N TYR A 62 2.06 -4.55 -4.73
CA TYR A 62 3.02 -4.62 -5.84
C TYR A 62 4.46 -4.86 -5.35
N PRO A 63 4.74 -5.96 -4.62
CA PRO A 63 6.08 -6.25 -4.10
C PRO A 63 7.13 -6.53 -5.18
N GLU A 64 6.71 -7.01 -6.36
CA GLU A 64 7.61 -7.33 -7.49
C GLU A 64 7.80 -6.15 -8.45
N SER A 65 7.17 -5.01 -8.17
CA SER A 65 7.30 -3.84 -9.05
C SER A 65 8.74 -3.33 -9.09
N PRO A 66 9.26 -2.89 -10.25
CA PRO A 66 10.55 -2.21 -10.33
C PRO A 66 10.58 -0.90 -9.53
N LEU A 67 9.42 -0.34 -9.20
CA LEU A 67 9.29 0.86 -8.36
C LEU A 67 9.07 0.52 -6.87
N TYR A 68 9.10 -0.75 -6.49
CA TYR A 68 9.05 -1.18 -5.09
C TYR A 68 10.08 -0.45 -4.18
N PRO A 69 11.40 -0.38 -4.53
CA PRO A 69 12.36 0.32 -3.68
C PRO A 69 12.03 1.81 -3.52
N VAL A 70 11.50 2.40 -4.59
CA VAL A 70 11.07 3.81 -4.63
C VAL A 70 9.88 4.04 -3.70
N GLY A 71 8.86 3.18 -3.80
CA GLY A 71 7.69 3.23 -2.92
C GLY A 71 8.05 3.02 -1.45
N LEU A 72 8.96 2.09 -1.16
CA LEU A 72 9.44 1.84 0.20
C LEU A 72 10.22 3.05 0.76
N TYR A 73 11.07 3.68 -0.05
CA TYR A 73 11.78 4.91 0.34
C TYR A 73 10.82 6.06 0.66
N TYR A 74 9.82 6.31 -0.19
CA TYR A 74 8.86 7.39 0.05
C TYR A 74 7.90 7.08 1.20
N LEU A 75 7.59 5.81 1.47
CA LEU A 75 6.86 5.40 2.66
C LEU A 75 7.66 5.76 3.92
N ALA A 76 8.92 5.33 3.99
CA ALA A 76 9.81 5.64 5.10
C ALA A 76 9.95 7.16 5.31
N HIS A 77 10.13 7.92 4.23
CA HIS A 77 10.20 9.38 4.32
C HIS A 77 8.87 9.99 4.78
N SER A 78 7.74 9.42 4.39
CA SER A 78 6.43 9.89 4.85
C SER A 78 6.28 9.70 6.36
N TYR A 79 6.74 8.57 6.92
CA TYR A 79 6.80 8.37 8.38
C TYR A 79 7.73 9.38 9.04
N GLN A 80 8.93 9.62 8.48
CA GLN A 80 9.85 10.63 8.99
C GLN A 80 9.20 12.03 9.05
N MET A 81 8.48 12.43 7.99
CA MET A 81 7.78 13.72 7.96
C MET A 81 6.60 13.82 8.93
N LEU A 82 6.09 12.69 9.41
CA LEU A 82 5.04 12.62 10.43
C LEU A 82 5.61 12.64 11.86
N GLY A 83 6.94 12.51 12.01
CA GLY A 83 7.61 12.41 13.30
C GLY A 83 7.76 10.97 13.81
N ASP A 84 7.29 9.99 13.04
CA ASP A 84 7.41 8.56 13.35
C ASP A 84 8.78 8.06 12.88
N GLU A 85 9.85 8.56 13.51
CA GLU A 85 11.24 8.29 13.13
C GLU A 85 11.63 6.82 13.30
N ASP A 86 11.07 6.13 14.30
CA ASP A 86 11.33 4.71 14.56
C ASP A 86 10.89 3.84 13.37
N GLU A 87 9.63 3.99 12.93
CA GLU A 87 9.09 3.35 11.73
C GLU A 87 9.86 3.73 10.46
N ALA A 88 10.26 5.01 10.34
CA ALA A 88 11.06 5.46 9.22
C ALA A 88 12.40 4.71 9.15
N VAL A 89 13.10 4.56 10.28
CA VAL A 89 14.36 3.84 10.37
C VAL A 89 14.17 2.36 10.03
N VAL A 90 13.12 1.69 10.52
CA VAL A 90 12.84 0.29 10.19
C VAL A 90 12.67 0.11 8.68
N LEU A 91 11.90 0.98 8.04
CA LEU A 91 11.63 0.89 6.60
C LEU A 91 12.87 1.23 5.76
N TYR A 92 13.66 2.22 6.17
CA TYR A 92 14.94 2.51 5.54
C TYR A 92 15.93 1.35 5.70
N SER A 93 16.02 0.75 6.88
CA SER A 93 16.86 -0.42 7.12
C SER A 93 16.46 -1.57 6.22
N ARG A 94 15.16 -1.84 6.06
CA ARG A 94 14.67 -2.85 5.11
C ARG A 94 15.12 -2.58 3.68
N LEU A 95 15.18 -1.31 3.26
CA LEU A 95 15.66 -0.93 1.93
C LEU A 95 17.17 -1.19 1.79
N VAL A 96 17.96 -0.86 2.80
CA VAL A 96 19.41 -1.17 2.84
C VAL A 96 19.65 -2.68 2.84
N ASP A 97 18.89 -3.45 3.60
CA ASP A 97 19.04 -4.90 3.70
C ASP A 97 18.68 -5.61 2.38
N ALA A 98 17.66 -5.10 1.67
CA ALA A 98 17.19 -5.71 0.43
C ALA A 98 18.05 -5.35 -0.80
N TYR A 99 18.58 -4.12 -0.86
CA TYR A 99 19.29 -3.61 -2.06
C TYR A 99 20.79 -3.36 -1.83
N GLY A 100 21.23 -3.28 -0.58
CA GLY A 100 22.61 -2.97 -0.20
C GLY A 100 22.91 -1.47 -0.15
N ASP A 101 23.88 -1.09 0.68
CA ASP A 101 24.34 0.29 0.86
C ASP A 101 24.99 0.92 -0.38
N LYS A 102 25.50 0.09 -1.30
CA LYS A 102 26.11 0.52 -2.56
C LYS A 102 25.08 0.81 -3.66
N ASP A 103 23.84 0.31 -3.52
CA ASP A 103 22.76 0.67 -4.42
C ASP A 103 22.31 2.11 -4.17
N PHE A 104 21.76 2.75 -5.20
CA PHE A 104 21.28 4.13 -5.07
C PHE A 104 20.25 4.26 -3.93
N TRP A 105 19.25 3.38 -3.86
CA TRP A 105 18.18 3.47 -2.87
C TRP A 105 18.65 3.10 -1.48
N GLY A 106 19.51 2.08 -1.34
CA GLY A 106 20.10 1.72 -0.07
C GLY A 106 21.04 2.81 0.47
N GLY A 107 21.86 3.42 -0.40
CA GLY A 107 22.69 4.57 -0.01
C GLY A 107 21.86 5.78 0.46
N GLN A 108 20.77 6.10 -0.25
CA GLN A 108 19.84 7.17 0.16
C GLN A 108 19.18 6.84 1.50
N ALA A 109 18.73 5.60 1.71
CA ALA A 109 18.14 5.16 2.97
C ALA A 109 19.14 5.25 4.13
N LEU A 110 20.38 4.81 3.93
CA LEU A 110 21.43 4.87 4.95
C LEU A 110 21.72 6.31 5.37
N GLN A 111 21.78 7.23 4.40
CA GLN A 111 21.95 8.66 4.67
C GLN A 111 20.80 9.22 5.53
N ARG A 112 19.56 8.82 5.26
CA ARG A 112 18.38 9.23 6.03
C ARG A 112 18.40 8.69 7.46
N ILE A 113 18.75 7.41 7.64
CA ILE A 113 18.91 6.81 8.97
C ILE A 113 19.96 7.58 9.78
N ALA A 114 21.10 7.90 9.18
CA ALA A 114 22.14 8.68 9.84
C ALA A 114 21.67 10.08 10.22
N GLN A 115 20.86 10.73 9.37
CA GLN A 115 20.25 12.02 9.65
C GLN A 115 19.32 11.95 10.87
N ILE A 116 18.40 10.99 10.90
CA ILE A 116 17.45 10.79 12.00
C ILE A 116 18.20 10.57 13.33
N LYS A 117 19.15 9.63 13.34
CA LYS A 117 19.94 9.32 14.55
C LYS A 117 20.82 10.47 15.03
N GLY A 118 21.23 11.37 14.13
CA GLY A 118 22.02 12.54 14.47
C GLY A 118 21.21 13.70 15.05
N GLN A 119 19.87 13.64 15.02
CA GLN A 119 18.98 14.65 15.58
C GLN A 119 18.53 14.35 17.02
N GLN A 120 18.88 13.17 17.54
CA GLN A 120 18.56 12.69 18.89
C GLN A 120 19.74 12.91 19.84
#